data_AF-A0A935SZP7-F1
#
_entry.id   AF-A0A935SZP7-F1
#
_cell.length_a   1.000
_cell.length_b   1.000
_cell.length_c   1.000
_cell.angle_alpha   90.00
_cell.angle_beta   90.00
_cell.angle_gamma   90.00
#
_symmetry.space_group_name_H-M   'P 1'
#
loop_
_entity.id
_entity.type
_entity.pdbx_description
1 polymer ?
#
loop_
_entity_poly.entity_id
_entity_poly.type
_entity_poly.pdbx_seq_one_letter_code
_entity_poly.pdbx_strand_id
1 'polypeptide(L)'
;MTPWRWDDVRAVKLRFSAGRAIRYPSLRELYQPPAFQLGYFLAGSRALSAEKAWALRASVESNPVRWLSTTVTGFYSETTDYIRPAYQGRQIQTGEGEPIPPNPVLCPILPAFCSEQPGEPLMSNVFENTNLDGLRSYGIEARLELRPHELIELQLGYTWNRSLIEDSNLEPVDDRLPNSPEHVANGAITLTAPRFGTTLTARGQWRDRAVIEPTGTGSISFATRDESNTSFELDMRLRQPLEQWLGHKLELFTDVQNVTDNRVIDSNVVRGRSFLIGLRGNFPDGHRRRSLHVPVPVPASPAAAGVGHALRHELRQRLCRRLRPPSAGGGRRGGHDRAPRRRGLGALLFVPSLPRGNHPTLYAFHGFDAPTSTVHDFETYLWFDVSQSDLPAGHVLVEATLVVTYAFDFTDFGEPSTDPGTLQCRKVTGAWSESSLTWVNRPTVAEPFDTITGITGFGAQLCDATGVVLEWIGNRAPNEGFALTNATDRVIGMHSREASASAALKPTLILRTEAPEPGLAAALAAGAAALAGSRRARPGARAARRADRSRRTAPSARGIDEDAPNRRPSDRRTRLRAGREDGTWSNDRSRRRRAPTRRRACAASARATSSGRAASFRSSTRARSTPCASPATID
;
A
#
# COMPACT_ATOMS: atom_id res chain seq x y z
N MET A 1 52.65 3.23 -11.78
CA MET A 1 51.40 2.43 -11.73
C MET A 1 51.43 1.59 -10.46
N THR A 2 50.36 1.57 -9.66
CA THR A 2 50.22 0.61 -8.54
C THR A 2 49.89 -0.78 -9.09
N PRO A 3 50.46 -1.86 -8.51
CA PRO A 3 50.20 -3.22 -8.98
C PRO A 3 48.72 -3.60 -8.80
N TRP A 4 48.19 -4.34 -9.78
CA TRP A 4 46.79 -4.77 -9.82
C TRP A 4 46.50 -5.74 -8.65
N ARG A 5 45.66 -5.33 -7.70
CA ARG A 5 45.08 -6.23 -6.70
C ARG A 5 43.65 -6.60 -7.07
N TRP A 6 43.32 -7.87 -6.82
CA TRP A 6 41.95 -8.35 -6.69
C TRP A 6 41.42 -7.90 -5.33
N ASP A 7 40.79 -6.72 -5.30
CA ASP A 7 39.93 -6.33 -4.19
C ASP A 7 38.52 -6.90 -4.42
N ASP A 8 37.79 -7.29 -3.37
CA ASP A 8 36.43 -7.88 -3.44
C ASP A 8 35.41 -7.03 -4.24
N VAL A 9 35.71 -5.74 -4.40
CA VAL A 9 34.95 -4.77 -5.21
C VAL A 9 34.84 -5.18 -6.69
N ARG A 10 35.77 -5.99 -7.21
CA ARG A 10 35.78 -6.47 -8.61
C ARG A 10 35.21 -7.87 -8.81
N ALA A 11 34.62 -8.47 -7.79
CA ALA A 11 34.03 -9.81 -7.90
C ALA A 11 32.87 -9.83 -8.91
N VAL A 12 32.84 -10.87 -9.75
CA VAL A 12 31.62 -11.28 -10.44
C VAL A 12 30.72 -11.93 -9.40
N LYS A 13 29.58 -11.31 -9.11
CA LYS A 13 28.63 -11.78 -8.11
C LYS A 13 27.46 -12.48 -8.78
N LEU A 14 27.43 -13.80 -8.63
CA LEU A 14 26.27 -14.62 -8.96
C LEU A 14 25.24 -14.51 -7.84
N ARG A 15 23.96 -14.46 -8.19
CA ARG A 15 22.83 -14.66 -7.26
C ARG A 15 21.83 -15.61 -7.87
N PHE A 16 21.26 -16.48 -7.03
CA PHE A 16 20.17 -17.36 -7.38
C PHE A 16 19.12 -17.29 -6.27
N SER A 17 17.85 -17.21 -6.64
CA SER A 17 16.74 -17.28 -5.70
C SER A 17 15.59 -18.07 -6.32
N ALA A 18 15.09 -19.04 -5.56
CA ALA A 18 13.87 -19.77 -5.85
C ALA A 18 12.86 -19.47 -4.73
N GLY A 19 11.58 -19.31 -5.07
CA GLY A 19 10.54 -19.00 -4.10
C GLY A 19 9.18 -19.58 -4.48
N ARG A 20 8.34 -19.80 -3.47
CA ARG A 20 6.90 -20.03 -3.62
C ARG A 20 6.14 -18.98 -2.82
N ALA A 21 5.00 -18.53 -3.33
CA ALA A 21 4.09 -17.62 -2.67
C ALA A 21 2.65 -18.07 -2.89
N ILE A 22 1.75 -17.67 -1.99
CA ILE A 22 0.31 -17.92 -2.09
C ILE A 22 -0.39 -16.59 -1.87
N ARG A 23 -1.35 -16.23 -2.74
CA ARG A 23 -2.23 -15.08 -2.54
C ARG A 23 -3.66 -15.57 -2.34
N TYR A 24 -4.18 -15.39 -1.12
CA TYR A 24 -5.60 -15.58 -0.87
C TYR A 24 -6.40 -14.47 -1.58
N PRO A 25 -7.60 -14.77 -2.10
CA PRO A 25 -8.49 -13.76 -2.67
C PRO A 25 -8.77 -12.65 -1.65
N SER A 26 -8.74 -11.38 -2.08
CA SER A 26 -9.14 -10.27 -1.22
C SER A 26 -10.65 -10.27 -1.00
N LEU A 27 -11.11 -9.61 0.07
CA LEU A 27 -12.55 -9.42 0.33
C LEU A 27 -13.26 -8.71 -0.84
N ARG A 28 -12.55 -7.90 -1.63
CA ARG A 28 -13.07 -7.30 -2.85
C ARG A 28 -13.29 -8.34 -3.94
N GLU A 29 -12.31 -9.20 -4.20
CA GLU A 29 -12.43 -10.27 -5.20
C GLU A 29 -13.47 -11.33 -4.82
N LEU A 30 -13.74 -11.54 -3.52
CA LEU A 30 -14.75 -12.48 -3.02
C LEU A 30 -16.18 -11.92 -2.94
N TYR A 31 -16.33 -10.65 -2.55
CA TYR A 31 -17.61 -10.09 -2.08
C TYR A 31 -17.99 -8.73 -2.67
N GLN A 32 -17.25 -8.19 -3.66
CA GLN A 32 -17.71 -7.01 -4.38
C GLN A 32 -19.05 -7.33 -5.09
N PRO A 33 -20.16 -6.62 -4.80
CA PRO A 33 -21.38 -6.74 -5.60
C PRO A 33 -21.11 -6.19 -7.03
N PRO A 34 -21.89 -6.58 -8.04
CA PRO A 34 -21.75 -6.05 -9.40
C PRO A 34 -21.73 -4.52 -9.38
N ALA A 35 -20.58 -3.92 -9.66
CA ALA A 35 -20.35 -2.48 -9.58
C ALA A 35 -19.92 -1.95 -10.95
N PHE A 36 -20.63 -0.93 -11.44
CA PHE A 36 -20.40 -0.35 -12.76
C PHE A 36 -19.03 0.34 -12.84
N GLN A 37 -18.27 0.01 -13.88
CA GLN A 37 -16.94 0.52 -14.18
C GLN A 37 -16.81 0.64 -15.70
N LEU A 38 -16.60 1.86 -16.22
CA LEU A 38 -16.21 2.11 -17.61
C LEU A 38 -17.05 1.37 -18.69
N GLY A 39 -18.36 1.18 -18.48
CA GLY A 39 -19.28 0.53 -19.43
C GLY A 39 -19.62 -0.93 -19.13
N TYR A 40 -18.94 -1.58 -18.18
CA TYR A 40 -19.21 -2.95 -17.73
C TYR A 40 -19.50 -3.02 -16.23
N PHE A 41 -20.00 -4.15 -15.73
CA PHE A 41 -20.12 -4.42 -14.29
C PHE A 41 -19.01 -5.38 -13.84
N LEU A 42 -18.28 -5.03 -12.77
CA LEU A 42 -17.33 -5.94 -12.11
C LEU A 42 -17.95 -6.55 -10.85
N ALA A 43 -17.91 -7.87 -10.73
CA ALA A 43 -18.38 -8.62 -9.57
C ALA A 43 -17.27 -9.48 -8.94
N GLY A 44 -17.33 -9.68 -7.63
CA GLY A 44 -16.54 -10.68 -6.91
C GLY A 44 -17.19 -12.07 -7.00
N SER A 45 -16.40 -13.13 -6.84
CA SER A 45 -16.89 -14.51 -6.76
C SER A 45 -16.47 -15.21 -5.48
N ARG A 46 -17.42 -15.89 -4.84
CA ARG A 46 -17.16 -16.71 -3.65
C ARG A 46 -16.49 -18.06 -3.97
N ALA A 47 -16.37 -18.41 -5.25
CA ALA A 47 -15.77 -19.66 -5.71
C ALA A 47 -14.23 -19.61 -5.80
N LEU A 48 -13.61 -18.44 -5.57
CA LEU A 48 -12.18 -18.25 -5.81
C LEU A 48 -11.28 -19.11 -4.90
N SER A 49 -10.37 -19.86 -5.51
CA SER A 49 -9.23 -20.47 -4.84
C SER A 49 -8.09 -19.45 -4.66
N ALA A 50 -7.09 -19.80 -3.83
CA ALA A 50 -5.89 -18.98 -3.66
C ALA A 50 -4.88 -19.22 -4.80
N GLU A 51 -4.35 -18.13 -5.36
CA GLU A 51 -3.27 -18.14 -6.36
C GLU A 51 -2.02 -18.79 -5.78
N LYS A 52 -1.31 -19.60 -6.58
CA LYS A 52 -0.08 -20.28 -6.16
C LYS A 52 1.03 -19.93 -7.13
N ALA A 53 1.95 -19.07 -6.70
CA ALA A 53 3.08 -18.63 -7.50
C ALA A 53 4.35 -19.41 -7.14
N TRP A 54 5.12 -19.79 -8.15
CA TRP A 54 6.51 -20.23 -8.04
C TRP A 54 7.39 -19.37 -8.95
N ALA A 55 8.60 -19.03 -8.48
CA ALA A 55 9.52 -18.20 -9.25
C ALA A 55 10.98 -18.64 -9.08
N LEU A 56 11.74 -18.50 -10.16
CA LEU A 56 13.19 -18.56 -10.23
C LEU A 56 13.74 -17.22 -10.74
N ARG A 57 14.82 -16.74 -10.12
CA ARG A 57 15.61 -15.61 -10.60
C ARG A 57 17.10 -15.94 -10.46
N ALA A 58 17.85 -15.78 -11.54
CA ALA A 58 19.30 -15.95 -11.59
C ALA A 58 19.92 -14.66 -12.14
N SER A 59 20.92 -14.11 -11.46
CA SER A 59 21.57 -12.86 -11.89
C SER A 59 23.09 -12.90 -11.80
N VAL A 60 23.74 -12.37 -12.83
CA VAL A 60 25.17 -12.09 -12.88
C VAL A 60 25.37 -10.59 -12.73
N GLU A 61 26.02 -10.16 -11.65
CA GLU A 61 26.44 -8.77 -11.43
C GLU A 61 27.97 -8.68 -11.58
N SER A 62 28.48 -7.66 -12.25
CA SER A 62 29.92 -7.46 -12.48
C SER A 62 30.30 -5.99 -12.40
N ASN A 63 31.37 -5.69 -11.66
CA ASN A 63 31.91 -4.33 -11.48
C ASN A 63 33.42 -4.34 -11.79
N PRO A 64 33.83 -4.62 -13.05
CA PRO A 64 35.23 -4.87 -13.38
C PRO A 64 36.14 -3.65 -13.13
N VAL A 65 35.57 -2.44 -13.22
CA VAL A 65 36.23 -1.15 -12.98
C VAL A 65 35.22 -0.16 -12.39
N ARG A 66 35.70 0.87 -11.68
CA ARG A 66 34.82 1.85 -10.97
C ARG A 66 33.85 2.62 -11.88
N TRP A 67 34.10 2.65 -13.19
CA TRP A 67 33.26 3.33 -14.18
C TRP A 67 32.29 2.40 -14.91
N LEU A 68 32.27 1.09 -14.63
CA LEU A 68 31.43 0.11 -15.32
C LEU A 68 30.77 -0.85 -14.31
N SER A 69 29.44 -0.83 -14.28
CA SER A 69 28.62 -1.84 -13.62
C SER A 69 27.72 -2.51 -14.64
N THR A 70 27.68 -3.85 -14.65
CA THR A 70 26.78 -4.63 -15.51
C THR A 70 26.00 -5.60 -14.65
N THR A 71 24.70 -5.71 -14.88
CA THR A 71 23.82 -6.72 -14.28
C THR A 71 23.00 -7.39 -15.37
N VAL A 72 22.98 -8.71 -15.41
CA VAL A 72 22.05 -9.49 -16.26
C VAL A 72 21.30 -10.45 -15.38
N THR A 73 19.97 -10.41 -15.42
CA THR A 73 19.06 -11.32 -14.71
C THR A 73 18.26 -12.12 -15.73
N GLY A 74 18.25 -13.45 -15.61
CA GLY A 74 17.18 -14.29 -16.16
C GLY A 74 16.14 -14.58 -15.09
N PHE A 75 14.85 -14.54 -15.45
CA PHE A 75 13.74 -14.89 -14.55
C PHE A 75 12.73 -15.82 -15.22
N TYR A 76 12.07 -16.62 -14.39
CA TYR A 76 10.92 -17.46 -14.74
C TYR A 76 9.94 -17.44 -13.57
N SER A 77 8.66 -17.34 -13.85
CA SER A 77 7.59 -17.42 -12.85
C SER A 77 6.35 -18.07 -13.44
N GLU A 78 5.70 -18.90 -12.63
CA GLU A 78 4.46 -19.60 -12.96
C GLU A 78 3.48 -19.37 -11.81
N THR A 79 2.27 -18.92 -12.12
CA THR A 79 1.19 -18.70 -11.14
C THR A 79 -0.02 -19.50 -11.58
N THR A 80 -0.40 -20.51 -10.81
CA THR A 80 -1.66 -21.25 -11.03
C THR A 80 -2.80 -20.56 -10.29
N ASP A 81 -4.03 -20.83 -10.73
CA ASP A 81 -5.26 -20.29 -10.16
C ASP A 81 -5.31 -18.75 -10.20
N TYR A 82 -4.75 -18.11 -11.23
CA TYR A 82 -4.51 -16.66 -11.25
C TYR A 82 -5.82 -15.86 -11.28
N ILE A 83 -6.05 -14.92 -10.37
CA ILE A 83 -7.36 -14.26 -10.24
C ILE A 83 -7.49 -13.11 -11.24
N ARG A 84 -8.51 -13.17 -12.09
CA ARG A 84 -8.85 -12.12 -13.06
C ARG A 84 -10.36 -11.96 -13.29
N PRO A 85 -10.84 -10.75 -13.64
CA PRO A 85 -12.19 -10.57 -14.16
C PRO A 85 -12.35 -11.26 -15.51
N ALA A 86 -13.32 -12.18 -15.61
CA ALA A 86 -13.67 -12.88 -16.83
C ALA A 86 -15.17 -12.74 -17.15
N TYR A 87 -15.52 -12.60 -18.43
CA TYR A 87 -16.92 -12.46 -18.85
C TYR A 87 -17.69 -13.77 -18.68
N GLN A 88 -18.70 -13.79 -17.81
CA GLN A 88 -19.46 -15.01 -17.47
C GLN A 88 -20.69 -15.26 -18.36
N GLY A 89 -20.75 -14.66 -19.56
CA GLY A 89 -21.94 -14.74 -20.43
C GLY A 89 -23.18 -14.03 -19.87
N ARG A 90 -23.05 -13.31 -18.75
CA ARG A 90 -24.13 -12.63 -18.02
C ARG A 90 -24.15 -11.15 -18.35
N GLN A 91 -25.33 -10.61 -18.61
CA GLN A 91 -25.56 -9.17 -18.66
C GLN A 91 -26.47 -8.76 -17.49
N ILE A 92 -26.27 -7.56 -16.99
CA ILE A 92 -27.26 -6.87 -16.15
C ILE A 92 -27.98 -5.88 -17.06
N GLN A 93 -29.31 -5.98 -17.08
CA GLN A 93 -30.17 -4.88 -17.48
C GLN A 93 -30.29 -3.97 -16.27
N THR A 94 -29.76 -2.76 -16.34
CA THR A 94 -30.07 -1.73 -15.35
C THR A 94 -31.53 -1.33 -15.59
N GLY A 95 -32.41 -1.51 -14.59
CA GLY A 95 -33.85 -1.38 -14.77
C GLY A 95 -34.28 0.05 -15.06
N GLU A 96 -35.35 0.22 -15.86
CA GLU A 96 -36.00 1.53 -16.03
C GLU A 96 -36.46 2.06 -14.68
N GLY A 97 -35.83 3.13 -14.20
CA GLY A 97 -36.19 3.79 -12.95
C GLY A 97 -35.52 3.29 -11.67
N GLU A 98 -34.53 2.37 -11.73
CA GLU A 98 -33.64 2.12 -10.59
C GLU A 98 -32.38 2.99 -10.75
N PRO A 99 -32.24 4.13 -10.04
CA PRO A 99 -31.16 5.07 -10.28
C PRO A 99 -29.83 4.45 -9.88
N ILE A 100 -28.86 4.42 -10.80
CA ILE A 100 -27.48 4.05 -10.48
C ILE A 100 -26.98 5.03 -9.43
N PRO A 101 -26.66 4.60 -8.18
CA PRO A 101 -26.31 5.52 -7.12
C PRO A 101 -25.05 6.30 -7.52
N PRO A 102 -25.08 7.65 -7.49
CA PRO A 102 -24.03 8.47 -8.08
C PRO A 102 -22.69 8.19 -7.40
N ASN A 103 -21.65 7.92 -8.19
CA ASN A 103 -20.34 7.55 -7.66
C ASN A 103 -19.73 8.75 -6.92
N PRO A 104 -19.63 8.73 -5.57
CA PRO A 104 -19.32 9.92 -4.79
C PRO A 104 -17.88 10.42 -5.00
N VAL A 105 -17.00 9.58 -5.56
CA VAL A 105 -15.60 9.93 -5.86
C VAL A 105 -15.48 10.63 -7.22
N LEU A 106 -16.32 10.28 -8.20
CA LEU A 106 -16.31 10.88 -9.54
C LEU A 106 -17.24 12.10 -9.63
N CYS A 107 -18.29 12.14 -8.83
CA CYS A 107 -19.31 13.18 -8.87
C CYS A 107 -18.77 14.62 -8.84
N PRO A 108 -17.86 15.00 -7.91
CA PRO A 108 -17.31 16.36 -7.85
C PRO A 108 -16.45 16.77 -9.05
N ILE A 109 -16.11 15.82 -9.92
CA ILE A 109 -15.18 15.99 -11.06
C ILE A 109 -15.94 15.97 -12.38
N LEU A 110 -16.99 15.15 -12.50
CA LEU A 110 -17.78 14.95 -13.71
C LEU A 110 -19.29 14.96 -13.38
N PRO A 111 -19.97 16.12 -13.44
CA PRO A 111 -21.39 16.25 -13.06
C PRO A 111 -22.37 15.35 -13.82
N ALA A 112 -21.99 14.87 -15.01
CA ALA A 112 -22.74 13.87 -15.77
C ALA A 112 -22.91 12.52 -15.04
N PHE A 113 -22.12 12.24 -14.01
CA PHE A 113 -22.28 11.08 -13.11
C PHE A 113 -23.02 11.41 -11.80
N CYS A 114 -23.61 12.62 -11.70
CA CYS A 114 -24.41 13.07 -10.54
C CYS A 114 -25.89 13.28 -10.84
N SER A 115 -26.26 13.58 -12.09
CA SER A 115 -27.65 13.66 -12.49
C SER A 115 -28.27 12.26 -12.49
N GLU A 116 -29.38 12.09 -11.79
CA GLU A 116 -30.34 11.01 -12.06
C GLU A 116 -30.88 11.20 -13.48
N GLN A 117 -30.17 10.67 -14.47
CA GLN A 117 -30.71 10.57 -15.82
C GLN A 117 -31.76 9.45 -15.81
N PRO A 118 -32.98 9.67 -16.33
CA PRO A 118 -33.89 8.60 -16.70
C PRO A 118 -33.30 7.88 -17.91
N GLY A 119 -32.30 7.04 -17.66
CA GLY A 119 -31.55 6.33 -18.69
C GLY A 119 -32.39 5.22 -19.31
N GLU A 120 -32.31 5.10 -20.64
CA GLU A 120 -32.72 3.88 -21.33
C GLU A 120 -31.96 2.68 -20.70
N PRO A 121 -32.61 1.50 -20.58
CA PRO A 121 -32.10 0.40 -19.76
C PRO A 121 -30.76 -0.12 -20.29
N LEU A 122 -29.67 0.29 -19.63
CA LEU A 122 -28.31 -0.03 -20.06
C LEU A 122 -28.04 -1.52 -19.86
N MET A 123 -28.10 -2.28 -20.96
CA MET A 123 -27.61 -3.65 -21.05
C MET A 123 -26.08 -3.66 -20.98
N SER A 124 -25.51 -4.19 -19.91
CA SER A 124 -24.08 -4.14 -19.65
C SER A 124 -23.53 -5.50 -19.22
N ASN A 125 -22.36 -5.87 -19.76
CA ASN A 125 -21.70 -7.14 -19.52
C ASN A 125 -21.17 -7.24 -18.08
N VAL A 126 -21.41 -8.38 -17.42
CA VAL A 126 -20.87 -8.70 -16.10
C VAL A 126 -19.59 -9.52 -16.22
N PHE A 127 -18.51 -8.97 -15.69
CA PHE A 127 -17.23 -9.65 -15.52
C PHE A 127 -17.13 -10.07 -14.05
N GLU A 128 -17.05 -11.37 -13.80
CA GLU A 128 -16.89 -11.93 -12.46
C GLU A 128 -15.43 -12.33 -12.28
N ASN A 129 -14.86 -12.15 -11.08
CA ASN A 129 -13.51 -12.61 -10.82
C ASN A 129 -13.48 -14.16 -10.80
N THR A 130 -12.66 -14.77 -11.64
CA THR A 130 -12.40 -16.22 -11.69
C THR A 130 -10.91 -16.50 -11.53
N ASN A 131 -10.57 -17.75 -11.19
CA ASN A 131 -9.22 -18.26 -11.30
C ASN A 131 -8.98 -18.73 -12.76
N LEU A 132 -7.96 -18.20 -13.43
CA LEU A 132 -7.44 -18.74 -14.68
C LEU A 132 -6.53 -19.94 -14.38
N ASP A 133 -6.42 -20.91 -15.28
CA ASP A 133 -5.62 -22.14 -15.04
C ASP A 133 -4.13 -21.81 -14.74
N GLY A 134 -3.52 -20.90 -15.51
CA GLY A 134 -2.15 -20.44 -15.27
C GLY A 134 -1.71 -19.16 -15.98
N LEU A 135 -0.71 -18.50 -15.39
CA LEU A 135 0.09 -17.42 -15.99
C LEU A 135 1.58 -17.78 -15.89
N ARG A 136 2.30 -17.83 -17.02
CA ARG A 136 3.74 -18.08 -17.09
C ARG A 136 4.48 -16.85 -17.63
N SER A 137 5.26 -16.18 -16.79
CA SER A 137 6.08 -15.02 -17.18
C SER A 137 7.57 -15.34 -17.05
N TYR A 138 8.32 -15.18 -18.15
CA TYR A 138 9.77 -15.42 -18.19
C TYR A 138 10.48 -14.39 -19.08
N GLY A 139 11.75 -14.13 -18.79
CA GLY A 139 12.47 -13.07 -19.47
C GLY A 139 13.89 -12.84 -19.00
N ILE A 140 14.50 -11.78 -19.55
CA ILE A 140 15.86 -11.33 -19.25
C ILE A 140 15.85 -9.81 -19.03
N GLU A 141 16.34 -9.37 -17.87
CA GLU A 141 16.61 -7.97 -17.54
C GLU A 141 18.12 -7.71 -17.59
N ALA A 142 18.59 -6.86 -18.51
CA ALA A 142 19.95 -6.38 -18.59
C ALA A 142 20.03 -4.91 -18.16
N ARG A 143 21.06 -4.54 -17.39
CA ARG A 143 21.37 -3.18 -16.95
C ARG A 143 22.87 -2.93 -17.07
N LEU A 144 23.23 -1.78 -17.60
CA LEU A 144 24.59 -1.30 -17.84
C LEU A 144 24.70 0.13 -17.33
N GLU A 145 25.61 0.36 -16.38
CA GLU A 145 25.93 1.70 -15.86
C GLU A 145 27.37 2.04 -16.24
N LEU A 146 27.54 3.19 -16.88
CA LEU A 146 28.79 3.71 -17.42
C LEU A 146 29.04 5.11 -16.85
N ARG A 147 30.18 5.29 -16.20
CA ARG A 147 30.60 6.57 -15.59
C ARG A 147 32.02 6.94 -16.03
N PRO A 148 32.25 7.13 -17.35
CA PRO A 148 33.60 7.34 -17.91
C PRO A 148 34.28 8.62 -17.41
N HIS A 149 33.50 9.57 -16.89
CA HIS A 149 33.97 10.76 -16.19
C HIS A 149 33.04 11.04 -15.00
N GLU A 150 33.51 11.74 -13.96
CA GLU A 150 32.67 12.15 -12.82
C GLU A 150 31.51 13.09 -13.20
N LEU A 151 31.57 13.64 -14.43
CA LEU A 151 30.59 14.58 -14.99
C LEU A 151 29.63 13.91 -16.01
N ILE A 152 29.85 12.62 -16.33
CA ILE A 152 29.11 11.89 -17.36
C ILE A 152 28.67 10.55 -16.78
N GLU A 153 27.37 10.41 -16.53
CA GLU A 153 26.74 9.13 -16.20
C GLU A 153 25.79 8.71 -17.31
N LEU A 154 25.97 7.47 -17.79
CA LEU A 154 25.11 6.80 -18.76
C LEU A 154 24.58 5.53 -18.12
N GLN A 155 23.26 5.38 -18.06
CA GLN A 155 22.57 4.15 -17.69
C GLN A 155 21.83 3.63 -18.92
N LEU A 156 21.91 2.33 -19.17
CA LEU A 156 21.19 1.62 -20.21
C LEU A 156 20.52 0.39 -19.58
N GLY A 157 19.27 0.14 -19.91
CA GLY A 157 18.46 -0.98 -19.44
C GLY A 157 17.71 -1.61 -20.61
N TYR A 158 17.59 -2.92 -20.60
CA TYR A 158 16.84 -3.67 -21.59
C TYR A 158 16.15 -4.85 -20.91
N THR A 159 14.84 -4.94 -21.07
CA THR A 159 14.03 -6.06 -20.60
C THR A 159 13.41 -6.74 -21.81
N TRP A 160 13.62 -8.04 -21.92
CA TRP A 160 12.77 -8.93 -22.70
C TRP A 160 11.89 -9.71 -21.72
N ASN A 161 10.57 -9.74 -21.94
CA ASN A 161 9.59 -10.40 -21.07
C ASN A 161 8.46 -11.01 -21.90
N ARG A 162 8.32 -12.34 -21.88
CA ARG A 162 7.17 -13.03 -22.44
C ARG A 162 6.28 -13.56 -21.32
N SER A 163 5.00 -13.22 -21.37
CA SER A 163 3.99 -13.58 -20.38
C SER A 163 2.83 -14.29 -21.07
N LEU A 164 2.73 -15.60 -20.86
CA LEU A 164 1.77 -16.51 -21.48
C LEU A 164 0.60 -16.78 -20.51
N ILE A 165 -0.63 -16.69 -21.00
CA ILE A 165 -1.84 -17.07 -20.26
C ILE A 165 -2.32 -18.43 -20.76
N GLU A 166 -2.57 -19.34 -19.83
CA GLU A 166 -3.16 -20.65 -20.06
C GLU A 166 -4.51 -20.67 -19.33
N ASP A 167 -5.61 -20.84 -20.07
CA ASP A 167 -6.97 -20.99 -19.54
C ASP A 167 -7.78 -21.85 -20.51
N SER A 168 -8.57 -22.78 -19.97
CA SER A 168 -9.45 -23.68 -20.71
C SER A 168 -10.91 -23.22 -20.82
N ASN A 169 -11.28 -22.15 -20.09
CA ASN A 169 -12.62 -21.56 -20.03
C ASN A 169 -12.73 -20.29 -20.90
N LEU A 170 -11.59 -19.70 -21.25
CA LEU A 170 -11.47 -18.60 -22.20
C LEU A 170 -10.95 -19.13 -23.54
N GLU A 171 -11.45 -18.59 -24.64
CA GLU A 171 -10.72 -18.60 -25.92
C GLU A 171 -9.88 -17.31 -25.95
N PRO A 172 -8.60 -17.33 -25.51
CA PRO A 172 -7.79 -16.13 -25.46
C PRO A 172 -7.57 -15.57 -26.87
N VAL A 173 -7.72 -14.25 -26.99
CA VAL A 173 -7.57 -13.55 -28.28
C VAL A 173 -6.14 -13.64 -28.82
N ASP A 174 -5.18 -13.72 -27.89
CA ASP A 174 -3.74 -13.90 -28.07
C ASP A 174 -3.20 -14.62 -26.82
N ASP A 175 -2.11 -15.41 -26.91
CA ASP A 175 -1.53 -16.09 -25.73
C ASP A 175 -0.82 -15.13 -24.76
N ARG A 176 -0.54 -13.90 -25.21
CA ARG A 176 0.16 -12.86 -24.45
C ARG A 176 -0.76 -12.15 -23.45
N LEU A 177 -0.24 -11.90 -22.25
CA LEU A 177 -0.81 -10.95 -21.30
C LEU A 177 -0.92 -9.56 -21.95
N PRO A 178 -2.12 -8.94 -22.03
CA PRO A 178 -2.27 -7.62 -22.62
C PRO A 178 -1.48 -6.54 -21.86
N ASN A 179 -1.16 -5.44 -22.56
CA ASN A 179 -0.38 -4.31 -22.06
C ASN A 179 1.03 -4.68 -21.52
N SER A 180 1.55 -5.88 -21.85
CA SER A 180 2.91 -6.34 -21.53
C SER A 180 3.76 -6.42 -22.82
N PRO A 181 4.42 -5.34 -23.26
CA PRO A 181 5.28 -5.38 -24.45
C PRO A 181 6.45 -6.34 -24.28
N GLU A 182 6.76 -7.13 -25.32
CA GLU A 182 7.75 -8.20 -25.22
C GLU A 182 9.18 -7.66 -25.06
N HIS A 183 9.48 -6.48 -25.63
CA HIS A 183 10.77 -5.80 -25.47
C HIS A 183 10.58 -4.36 -24.96
N VAL A 184 11.38 -3.97 -23.98
CA VAL A 184 11.47 -2.58 -23.47
C VAL A 184 12.93 -2.20 -23.31
N ALA A 185 13.37 -1.14 -23.96
CA ALA A 185 14.69 -0.55 -23.79
C ALA A 185 14.57 0.81 -23.13
N ASN A 186 15.40 1.10 -22.14
CA ASN A 186 15.50 2.43 -21.53
C ASN A 186 16.96 2.88 -21.44
N GLY A 187 17.17 4.19 -21.46
CA GLY A 187 18.48 4.78 -21.32
C GLY A 187 18.39 6.16 -20.70
N ALA A 188 19.36 6.52 -19.87
CA ALA A 188 19.48 7.84 -19.29
C ALA A 188 20.93 8.32 -19.37
N ILE A 189 21.16 9.47 -19.99
CA ILE A 189 22.43 10.19 -19.94
C ILE A 189 22.29 11.40 -19.05
N THR A 190 23.22 11.58 -18.11
CA THR A 190 23.31 12.75 -17.22
C THR A 190 24.67 13.40 -17.40
N LEU A 191 24.64 14.68 -17.77
CA LEU A 191 25.81 15.54 -17.96
C LEU A 191 25.82 16.60 -16.86
N THR A 192 26.96 16.77 -16.18
CA THR A 192 27.13 17.74 -15.09
C THR A 192 28.08 18.85 -15.49
N ALA A 193 27.67 20.12 -15.34
CA ALA A 193 28.50 21.28 -15.62
C ALA A 193 29.54 21.49 -14.49
N PRO A 194 30.86 21.49 -14.77
CA PRO A 194 31.90 21.37 -13.74
C PRO A 194 31.99 22.55 -12.77
N ARG A 195 31.56 23.76 -13.17
CA ARG A 195 31.63 24.95 -12.30
C ARG A 195 30.41 25.12 -11.40
N PHE A 196 29.23 24.82 -11.92
CA PHE A 196 27.94 25.20 -11.32
C PHE A 196 27.12 24.01 -10.80
N GLY A 197 27.60 22.76 -10.99
CA GLY A 197 26.88 21.56 -10.59
C GLY A 197 25.57 21.32 -11.35
N THR A 198 25.31 22.08 -12.42
CA THR A 198 24.10 21.98 -13.24
C THR A 198 24.03 20.60 -13.88
N THR A 199 22.97 19.82 -13.62
CA THR A 199 22.80 18.50 -14.25
C THR A 199 21.74 18.57 -15.33
N LEU A 200 22.09 18.19 -16.56
CA LEU A 200 21.14 17.88 -17.62
C LEU A 200 21.03 16.36 -17.74
N THR A 201 19.86 15.82 -17.45
CA THR A 201 19.51 14.41 -17.68
C THR A 201 18.56 14.31 -18.87
N ALA A 202 18.86 13.46 -19.85
CA ALA A 202 17.92 13.02 -20.88
C ALA A 202 17.68 11.53 -20.74
N ARG A 203 16.41 11.10 -20.68
CA ARG A 203 16.00 9.70 -20.53
C ARG A 203 15.11 9.29 -21.70
N GLY A 204 15.57 8.34 -22.50
CA GLY A 204 14.75 7.64 -23.49
C GLY A 204 14.15 6.36 -22.93
N GLN A 205 12.94 6.02 -23.35
CA GLN A 205 12.33 4.71 -23.15
C GLN A 205 11.62 4.29 -24.44
N TRP A 206 12.15 3.25 -25.09
CA TRP A 206 11.52 2.56 -26.20
C TRP A 206 10.74 1.36 -25.70
N ARG A 207 9.56 1.13 -26.27
CA ARG A 207 8.75 -0.06 -26.03
C ARG A 207 8.37 -0.66 -27.38
N ASP A 208 8.46 -1.97 -27.47
CA ASP A 208 7.84 -2.72 -28.55
C ASP A 208 6.31 -2.71 -28.40
N ARG A 209 5.65 -3.39 -29.34
CA ARG A 209 4.20 -3.57 -29.35
C ARG A 209 3.71 -4.43 -28.19
N ALA A 210 2.48 -4.17 -27.74
CA ALA A 210 1.74 -5.00 -26.80
C ALA A 210 0.31 -5.23 -27.31
N VAL A 211 -0.32 -6.35 -26.94
CA VAL A 211 -1.76 -6.57 -27.18
C VAL A 211 -2.57 -5.52 -26.42
N ILE A 212 -3.42 -4.75 -27.11
CA ILE A 212 -4.17 -3.64 -26.52
C ILE A 212 -5.35 -4.15 -25.71
N GLU A 213 -5.47 -3.65 -24.48
CA GLU A 213 -6.63 -3.80 -23.61
C GLU A 213 -7.18 -2.38 -23.28
N PRO A 214 -8.34 -1.96 -23.83
CA PRO A 214 -8.76 -0.54 -23.82
C PRO A 214 -9.38 0.00 -22.53
N THR A 215 -9.75 -0.84 -21.57
CA THR A 215 -10.36 -0.40 -20.29
C THR A 215 -9.31 -0.02 -19.24
N GLY A 216 -8.05 -0.41 -19.47
CA GLY A 216 -6.92 -0.16 -18.58
C GLY A 216 -6.95 -0.99 -17.30
N THR A 217 -7.71 -2.10 -17.29
CA THR A 217 -7.84 -3.03 -16.15
C THR A 217 -6.77 -4.12 -16.12
N GLY A 218 -6.11 -4.40 -17.25
CA GLY A 218 -5.24 -5.56 -17.41
C GLY A 218 -5.97 -6.91 -17.34
N SER A 219 -7.26 -6.97 -17.69
CA SER A 219 -7.98 -8.23 -17.91
C SER A 219 -7.94 -8.65 -19.39
N ILE A 220 -7.64 -9.92 -19.62
CA ILE A 220 -7.64 -10.57 -20.93
C ILE A 220 -9.02 -10.52 -21.62
N SER A 221 -10.13 -10.46 -20.88
CA SER A 221 -11.47 -10.41 -21.47
C SER A 221 -11.83 -9.05 -22.08
N PHE A 222 -10.96 -8.04 -21.96
CA PHE A 222 -11.01 -6.79 -22.72
C PHE A 222 -9.86 -6.65 -23.73
N ALA A 223 -9.02 -7.68 -23.90
CA ALA A 223 -7.96 -7.66 -24.89
C ALA A 223 -8.54 -7.71 -26.32
N THR A 224 -7.95 -6.93 -27.22
CA THR A 224 -8.30 -6.90 -28.65
C THR A 224 -7.32 -7.74 -29.47
N ARG A 225 -7.55 -7.89 -30.78
CA ARG A 225 -6.54 -8.44 -31.72
C ARG A 225 -5.50 -7.41 -32.16
N ASP A 226 -5.68 -6.15 -31.75
CA ASP A 226 -4.86 -5.05 -32.19
C ASP A 226 -3.65 -4.88 -31.26
N GLU A 227 -2.49 -4.66 -31.88
CA GLU A 227 -1.25 -4.37 -31.16
C GLU A 227 -1.03 -2.86 -31.05
N SER A 228 -0.46 -2.39 -29.93
CA SER A 228 -0.01 -1.01 -29.79
C SER A 228 1.14 -0.73 -30.77
N ASN A 229 1.23 0.52 -31.26
CA ASN A 229 2.38 0.94 -32.04
C ASN A 229 3.63 0.97 -31.15
N THR A 230 4.79 0.60 -31.72
CA THR A 230 6.08 0.76 -31.02
C THR A 230 6.26 2.22 -30.62
N SER A 231 6.64 2.44 -29.37
CA SER A 231 6.69 3.78 -28.78
C SER A 231 8.10 4.18 -28.37
N PHE A 232 8.35 5.49 -28.39
CA PHE A 232 9.56 6.09 -27.85
C PHE A 232 9.21 7.36 -27.08
N GLU A 233 9.34 7.28 -25.77
CA GLU A 233 9.17 8.36 -24.81
C GLU A 233 10.55 8.98 -24.54
N LEU A 234 10.66 10.31 -24.63
CA LEU A 234 11.89 11.04 -24.29
C LEU A 234 11.59 12.09 -23.23
N ASP A 235 12.13 11.89 -22.03
CA ASP A 235 12.07 12.87 -20.94
C ASP A 235 13.39 13.65 -20.85
N MET A 236 13.31 14.94 -20.53
CA MET A 236 14.46 15.78 -20.23
C MET A 236 14.30 16.47 -18.88
N ARG A 237 15.39 16.60 -18.13
CA ARG A 237 15.43 17.25 -16.81
C ARG A 237 16.69 18.12 -16.69
N LEU A 238 16.50 19.40 -16.45
CA LEU A 238 17.54 20.31 -16.01
C LEU A 238 17.42 20.51 -14.50
N ARG A 239 18.53 20.46 -13.76
CA ARG A 239 18.62 20.88 -12.34
C ARG A 239 19.77 21.85 -12.18
N GLN A 240 19.50 22.97 -11.52
CA GLN A 240 20.51 23.95 -11.10
C GLN A 240 20.53 24.01 -9.56
N PRO A 241 21.59 23.54 -8.89
CA PRO A 241 21.76 23.83 -7.47
C PRO A 241 22.03 25.33 -7.28
N LEU A 242 21.36 25.94 -6.29
CA LEU A 242 21.45 27.36 -5.97
C LEU A 242 22.23 27.63 -4.67
N GLU A 243 22.78 26.57 -4.05
CA GLU A 243 23.48 26.62 -2.75
C GLU A 243 24.69 27.58 -2.76
N GLN A 244 25.41 27.67 -3.89
CA GLN A 244 26.52 28.61 -4.08
C GLN A 244 26.09 30.09 -4.09
N TRP A 245 24.81 30.39 -4.36
CA TRP A 245 24.30 31.76 -4.48
C TRP A 245 23.41 32.17 -3.30
N LEU A 246 22.77 31.21 -2.63
CA LEU A 246 21.75 31.45 -1.60
C LEU A 246 22.11 30.91 -0.21
N GLY A 247 23.25 30.22 -0.05
CA GLY A 247 23.69 29.67 1.24
C GLY A 247 22.79 28.57 1.83
N HIS A 248 21.86 28.05 1.02
CA HIS A 248 20.86 27.05 1.41
C HIS A 248 20.76 25.97 0.33
N LYS A 249 20.40 24.74 0.72
CA LYS A 249 20.24 23.59 -0.19
C LYS A 249 18.95 23.69 -1.01
N LEU A 250 18.88 24.68 -1.86
CA LEU A 250 17.82 24.93 -2.82
C LEU A 250 18.28 24.49 -4.20
N GLU A 251 17.46 23.73 -4.92
CA GLU A 251 17.63 23.47 -6.36
C GLU A 251 16.44 24.02 -7.14
N LEU A 252 16.72 24.66 -8.29
CA LEU A 252 15.74 24.88 -9.35
C LEU A 252 15.78 23.68 -10.29
N PHE A 253 14.61 23.22 -10.74
CA PHE A 253 14.53 22.20 -11.78
C PHE A 253 13.45 22.51 -12.81
N THR A 254 13.70 22.04 -14.03
CA THR A 254 12.75 22.03 -15.14
C THR A 254 12.73 20.63 -15.72
N ASP A 255 11.58 19.97 -15.65
CA ASP A 255 11.31 18.68 -16.27
C ASP A 255 10.43 18.91 -17.51
N VAL A 256 10.78 18.27 -18.64
CA VAL A 256 9.95 18.17 -19.85
C VAL A 256 9.70 16.69 -20.10
N GLN A 257 8.48 16.24 -19.87
CA GLN A 257 8.07 14.85 -20.04
C GLN A 257 7.49 14.64 -21.44
N ASN A 258 7.78 13.48 -22.04
CA ASN A 258 7.33 13.11 -23.38
C ASN A 258 7.62 14.21 -24.44
N VAL A 259 8.90 14.60 -24.56
CA VAL A 259 9.40 15.58 -25.55
C VAL A 259 9.02 15.19 -26.99
N THR A 260 8.98 13.89 -27.28
CA THR A 260 8.52 13.32 -28.55
C THR A 260 7.02 13.47 -28.82
N ASP A 261 6.23 13.85 -27.81
CA ASP A 261 4.76 13.97 -27.84
C ASP A 261 4.07 12.67 -28.33
N ASN A 262 4.66 11.53 -27.98
CA ASN A 262 4.27 10.23 -28.49
C ASN A 262 3.07 9.67 -27.71
N ARG A 263 2.00 9.30 -28.42
CA ARG A 263 0.77 8.76 -27.81
C ARG A 263 0.90 7.25 -27.61
N VAL A 264 1.46 6.86 -26.47
CA VAL A 264 1.51 5.46 -26.04
C VAL A 264 0.11 4.95 -25.69
N ILE A 265 -0.23 3.72 -26.10
CA ILE A 265 -1.54 3.08 -25.93
C ILE A 265 -1.35 1.69 -25.30
N ASP A 266 -0.86 1.67 -24.06
CA ASP A 266 -0.53 0.44 -23.29
C ASP A 266 -1.48 0.24 -22.08
N SER A 267 -2.72 0.75 -22.14
CA SER A 267 -3.84 0.67 -21.15
C SER A 267 -4.60 1.99 -21.05
N ASN A 268 -3.85 3.10 -21.11
CA ASN A 268 -4.31 4.46 -20.90
C ASN A 268 -3.55 5.37 -21.86
N VAL A 269 -4.16 6.48 -22.27
CA VAL A 269 -3.45 7.53 -23.02
C VAL A 269 -2.40 8.15 -22.10
N VAL A 270 -1.12 7.85 -22.36
CA VAL A 270 -0.01 8.52 -21.68
C VAL A 270 -0.06 10.01 -21.98
N ARG A 271 0.31 10.84 -21.01
CA ARG A 271 0.31 12.31 -21.17
C ARG A 271 1.19 12.69 -22.37
N GLY A 272 0.66 13.56 -23.23
CA GLY A 272 1.45 14.27 -24.22
C GLY A 272 2.51 15.16 -23.57
N ARG A 273 3.25 15.91 -24.40
CA ARG A 273 4.36 16.76 -23.97
C ARG A 273 3.93 17.69 -22.84
N SER A 274 4.56 17.55 -21.68
CA SER A 274 4.23 18.34 -20.49
C SER A 274 5.46 18.91 -19.81
N PHE A 275 5.30 20.12 -19.26
CA PHE A 275 6.37 20.93 -18.70
C PHE A 275 6.12 21.16 -17.21
N LEU A 276 7.15 20.97 -16.38
CA LEU A 276 7.10 21.21 -14.95
C LEU A 276 8.34 22.01 -14.54
N ILE A 277 8.12 23.18 -13.94
CA ILE A 277 9.18 24.00 -13.33
C ILE A 277 8.95 24.01 -11.82
N GLY A 278 9.99 23.81 -11.02
CA GLY A 278 9.87 23.77 -9.57
C GLY A 278 11.14 24.15 -8.83
N LEU A 279 10.95 24.64 -7.60
CA LEU A 279 12.00 24.83 -6.61
C LEU A 279 11.89 23.72 -5.56
N ARG A 280 13.04 23.20 -5.10
CA ARG A 280 13.10 22.20 -4.02
C ARG A 280 14.18 22.58 -3.01
N GLY A 281 13.74 22.93 -1.80
CA GLY A 281 14.63 23.21 -0.67
C GLY A 281 14.80 22.00 0.24
N ASN A 282 15.99 21.84 0.80
CA ASN A 282 16.24 21.07 2.01
C ASN A 282 16.80 22.02 3.08
N PHE A 283 15.91 22.62 3.85
CA PHE A 283 16.28 23.50 4.95
C PHE A 283 16.59 22.65 6.18
N PRO A 284 17.74 22.82 6.84
CA PRO A 284 17.99 22.15 8.12
C PRO A 284 16.98 22.65 9.15
N ASP A 285 16.43 21.76 9.97
CA ASP A 285 15.39 22.09 10.95
C ASP A 285 15.87 23.14 11.96
N GLY A 286 15.53 24.41 11.71
CA GLY A 286 16.07 25.58 12.41
C GLY A 286 15.64 25.72 13.87
N HIS A 287 15.03 24.69 14.47
CA HIS A 287 14.35 24.74 15.76
C HIS A 287 14.74 23.62 16.73
N ARG A 288 16.05 23.34 16.85
CA ARG A 288 16.59 23.19 18.22
C ARG A 288 16.63 24.57 18.87
N ARG A 289 15.53 24.96 19.52
CA ARG A 289 15.55 26.06 20.50
C ARG A 289 16.67 25.77 21.49
N ARG A 290 17.75 26.55 21.46
CA ARG A 290 18.62 26.66 22.64
C ARG A 290 17.75 27.31 23.71
N SER A 291 17.38 26.55 24.73
CA SER A 291 16.84 27.11 25.97
C SER A 291 17.91 28.00 26.56
N LEU A 292 17.80 29.30 26.29
CA LEU A 292 18.66 30.31 26.91
C LEU A 292 18.27 30.35 28.37
N HIS A 293 19.00 29.61 29.20
CA HIS A 293 18.80 29.61 30.65
C HIS A 293 19.32 30.95 31.19
N VAL A 294 18.50 31.99 31.05
CA VAL A 294 18.70 33.25 31.77
C VAL A 294 18.40 32.94 33.23
N PRO A 295 19.39 33.02 34.15
CA PRO A 295 19.09 32.92 35.57
C PRO A 295 18.28 34.15 35.96
N VAL A 296 17.02 33.95 36.37
CA VAL A 296 16.21 35.03 36.94
C VAL A 296 16.74 35.31 38.35
N PRO A 297 17.32 36.50 38.63
CA PRO A 297 17.65 36.86 40.01
C PRO A 297 16.34 37.04 40.78
N VAL A 298 16.20 36.35 41.91
CA VAL A 298 15.03 36.51 42.79
C VAL A 298 15.11 37.89 43.44
N PRO A 299 14.15 38.81 43.21
CA PRO A 299 14.10 40.06 43.94
C PRO A 299 13.62 39.80 45.37
N ALA A 300 14.31 40.36 46.35
CA ALA A 300 13.81 40.39 47.73
C ALA A 300 12.58 41.30 47.80
N SER A 301 11.59 40.91 48.61
CA SER A 301 10.40 41.74 48.88
C SER A 301 10.76 42.97 49.72
N PRO A 302 10.19 44.14 49.40
CA PRO A 302 9.80 45.11 50.40
C PRO A 302 8.27 45.27 50.49
N ALA A 303 7.83 45.86 51.59
CA ALA A 303 6.44 46.01 52.00
C ALA A 303 5.53 46.73 50.98
N ALA A 304 4.24 46.40 51.01
CA ALA A 304 3.20 47.14 50.32
C ALA A 304 2.87 48.46 51.04
N ALA A 305 2.88 49.56 50.30
CA ALA A 305 2.17 50.79 50.61
C ALA A 305 1.13 51.04 49.51
N GLY A 306 -0.06 51.56 49.88
CA GLY A 306 -1.22 51.63 48.98
C GLY A 306 -1.46 52.99 48.31
N VAL A 307 -2.65 53.11 47.71
CA VAL A 307 -3.19 54.29 46.97
C VAL A 307 -2.53 54.48 45.59
N GLY A 308 -3.26 54.71 44.47
CA GLY A 308 -4.71 54.87 44.28
C GLY A 308 -5.14 54.81 42.80
N HIS A 309 -6.37 55.25 42.49
CA HIS A 309 -7.02 55.17 41.16
C HIS A 309 -6.33 55.99 40.05
N ALA A 310 -6.39 55.50 38.77
CA ALA A 310 -6.92 56.28 37.62
C ALA A 310 -7.10 55.48 36.29
N LEU A 311 -8.36 55.44 35.84
CA LEU A 311 -8.93 55.41 34.47
C LEU A 311 -8.08 55.30 33.16
N ARG A 312 -8.49 54.31 32.33
CA ARG A 312 -8.88 54.36 30.88
C ARG A 312 -7.85 54.42 29.71
N HIS A 313 -8.29 53.79 28.60
CA HIS A 313 -7.82 53.82 27.19
C HIS A 313 -6.41 53.22 26.94
N GLU A 314 -6.05 52.70 25.75
CA GLU A 314 -6.69 52.75 24.42
C GLU A 314 -6.42 51.49 23.53
N LEU A 315 -7.17 51.40 22.41
CA LEU A 315 -6.97 50.67 21.14
C LEU A 315 -5.97 49.50 21.02
N ARG A 316 -6.46 48.38 20.46
CA ARG A 316 -5.86 47.76 19.24
C ARG A 316 -6.85 46.91 18.44
N GLN A 317 -6.93 47.17 17.13
CA GLN A 317 -7.60 46.35 16.13
C GLN A 317 -6.61 45.92 15.03
N ARG A 318 -7.07 45.04 14.12
CA ARG A 318 -6.37 44.45 12.96
C ARG A 318 -5.41 43.30 13.37
N LEU A 319 -5.26 42.23 12.58
CA LEU A 319 -5.70 42.02 11.19
C LEU A 319 -5.99 40.54 10.91
N CYS A 320 -7.23 40.17 10.59
CA CYS A 320 -7.56 38.83 10.11
C CYS A 320 -7.15 38.69 8.64
N ARG A 321 -6.38 37.63 8.30
CA ARG A 321 -6.10 37.29 6.89
C ARG A 321 -6.32 35.79 6.67
N ARG A 322 -7.11 35.46 5.65
CA ARG A 322 -7.61 34.11 5.36
C ARG A 322 -6.48 33.12 5.07
N LEU A 323 -6.56 31.94 5.67
CA LEU A 323 -5.88 30.74 5.17
C LEU A 323 -6.81 29.99 4.20
N ARG A 324 -6.24 29.41 3.15
CA ARG A 324 -6.92 28.43 2.28
C ARG A 324 -6.42 27.02 2.63
N PRO A 325 -7.24 25.97 2.49
CA PRO A 325 -6.78 24.59 2.67
C PRO A 325 -5.81 24.17 1.54
N PRO A 326 -4.92 23.18 1.78
CA PRO A 326 -3.97 22.68 0.79
C PRO A 326 -4.64 21.74 -0.23
N SER A 327 -4.32 21.91 -1.51
CA SER A 327 -4.76 21.03 -2.60
C SER A 327 -3.94 19.73 -2.64
N ALA A 328 -4.61 18.57 -2.67
CA ALA A 328 -3.94 17.27 -2.73
C ALA A 328 -3.25 17.01 -4.10
N GLY A 329 -1.93 16.82 -4.08
CA GLY A 329 -1.11 16.55 -5.27
C GLY A 329 -0.52 15.13 -5.30
N GLY A 330 -1.27 14.15 -5.81
CA GLY A 330 -0.88 12.73 -5.82
C GLY A 330 0.19 12.36 -6.85
N GLY A 331 1.47 12.60 -6.55
CA GLY A 331 2.61 12.23 -7.41
C GLY A 331 3.34 10.95 -6.99
N ARG A 332 3.02 9.79 -7.59
CA ARG A 332 3.81 8.56 -7.44
C ARG A 332 5.20 8.72 -8.10
N ARG A 333 6.27 8.41 -7.37
CA ARG A 333 7.66 8.46 -7.86
C ARG A 333 8.23 7.07 -8.09
N GLY A 334 8.86 6.85 -9.24
CA GLY A 334 9.78 5.73 -9.49
C GLY A 334 11.17 6.27 -9.83
N GLY A 335 12.16 6.03 -8.97
CA GLY A 335 13.53 6.51 -9.18
C GLY A 335 14.48 6.08 -8.07
N HIS A 336 15.43 5.20 -8.39
CA HIS A 336 16.41 4.66 -7.45
C HIS A 336 17.65 5.55 -7.31
N ASP A 337 17.49 6.71 -6.67
CA ASP A 337 18.59 7.25 -5.87
C ASP A 337 18.76 6.40 -4.60
N ARG A 338 19.99 6.34 -4.06
CA ARG A 338 20.24 5.77 -2.72
C ARG A 338 19.80 6.75 -1.62
N ALA A 339 18.50 7.02 -1.57
CA ALA A 339 17.89 7.67 -0.42
C ALA A 339 18.24 6.90 0.87
N PRO A 340 18.41 7.57 2.03
CA PRO A 340 18.46 6.87 3.31
C PRO A 340 17.21 5.99 3.42
N ARG A 341 17.38 4.73 3.84
CA ARG A 341 16.27 3.76 3.95
C ARG A 341 15.11 4.44 4.68
N ARG A 342 14.00 4.71 3.97
CA ARG A 342 12.74 5.09 4.62
C ARG A 342 12.42 3.98 5.61
N ARG A 343 12.48 4.32 6.91
CA ARG A 343 12.14 3.37 7.97
C ARG A 343 10.69 2.98 7.79
N GLY A 344 10.35 1.73 8.10
CA GLY A 344 8.96 1.29 8.05
C GLY A 344 8.15 2.09 9.05
N LEU A 345 7.26 2.94 8.55
CA LEU A 345 6.19 3.51 9.36
C LEU A 345 5.28 2.36 9.79
N GLY A 346 5.40 1.97 11.06
CA GLY A 346 4.58 0.91 11.63
C GLY A 346 3.21 1.46 11.96
N ALA A 347 2.22 1.16 11.12
CA ALA A 347 0.82 1.36 11.45
C ALA A 347 0.29 0.13 12.20
N LEU A 348 -0.18 0.34 13.42
CA LEU A 348 -0.92 -0.63 14.23
C LEU A 348 -2.42 -0.29 14.12
N LEU A 349 -3.28 -1.30 14.22
CA LEU A 349 -4.72 -1.16 14.01
C LEU A 349 -5.47 -1.92 15.12
N PHE A 350 -6.29 -1.20 15.87
CA PHE A 350 -7.07 -1.71 16.99
C PHE A 350 -8.57 -1.57 16.69
N VAL A 351 -9.35 -2.56 17.12
CA VAL A 351 -10.83 -2.53 17.13
C VAL A 351 -11.31 -2.40 18.58
N PRO A 352 -12.55 -1.94 18.85
CA PRO A 352 -13.05 -1.80 20.20
C PRO A 352 -13.01 -3.15 20.95
N SER A 353 -12.47 -3.16 22.18
CA SER A 353 -12.26 -4.38 22.97
C SER A 353 -13.54 -4.91 23.61
N LEU A 354 -14.49 -4.01 23.88
CA LEU A 354 -15.82 -4.29 24.39
C LEU A 354 -16.78 -4.78 23.28
N PRO A 355 -17.54 -5.89 23.49
CA PRO A 355 -18.53 -6.39 22.53
C PRO A 355 -19.99 -6.06 22.89
N ARG A 356 -20.66 -5.20 22.12
CA ARG A 356 -22.06 -4.74 22.37
C ARG A 356 -23.16 -5.79 22.19
N GLY A 357 -22.83 -7.08 22.15
CA GLY A 357 -23.79 -8.18 21.95
C GLY A 357 -24.55 -8.06 20.63
N ASN A 358 -25.89 -8.08 20.68
CA ASN A 358 -26.73 -8.08 19.48
C ASN A 358 -27.09 -6.66 18.96
N HIS A 359 -26.26 -5.66 19.24
CA HIS A 359 -26.49 -4.26 18.82
C HIS A 359 -25.51 -3.85 17.69
N PRO A 360 -25.86 -4.07 16.41
CA PRO A 360 -24.98 -3.82 15.25
C PRO A 360 -24.77 -2.33 14.91
N THR A 361 -25.38 -1.41 15.66
CA THR A 361 -25.43 0.03 15.37
C THR A 361 -24.98 0.87 16.56
N LEU A 362 -24.41 2.03 16.24
CA LEU A 362 -24.00 3.09 17.15
C LEU A 362 -24.62 4.41 16.66
N TYR A 363 -24.88 5.34 17.57
CA TYR A 363 -25.51 6.62 17.26
C TYR A 363 -24.86 7.77 18.03
N ALA A 364 -24.81 8.95 17.40
CA ALA A 364 -24.50 10.22 18.06
C ALA A 364 -25.41 11.33 17.50
N PHE A 365 -26.33 11.86 18.32
CA PHE A 365 -27.20 13.00 17.99
C PHE A 365 -27.83 13.63 19.24
N HIS A 366 -28.31 14.86 19.08
CA HIS A 366 -29.11 15.60 20.06
C HIS A 366 -30.42 16.04 19.39
N GLY A 367 -31.49 15.24 19.52
CA GLY A 367 -32.79 15.51 18.92
C GLY A 367 -33.78 16.13 19.91
N PHE A 368 -34.80 16.83 19.39
CA PHE A 368 -35.95 17.29 20.17
C PHE A 368 -37.26 16.89 19.49
N ASP A 369 -37.98 15.95 20.09
CA ASP A 369 -39.30 15.51 19.63
C ASP A 369 -40.35 16.55 20.06
N ALA A 370 -40.60 17.54 19.21
CA ALA A 370 -41.53 18.63 19.49
C ALA A 370 -42.96 18.17 19.90
N PRO A 371 -43.59 17.16 19.26
CA PRO A 371 -44.83 16.54 19.73
C PRO A 371 -44.86 16.12 21.20
N THR A 372 -43.79 15.55 21.77
CA THR A 372 -43.76 15.14 23.19
C THR A 372 -42.97 16.11 24.09
N SER A 373 -42.27 17.07 23.50
CA SER A 373 -41.26 17.92 24.15
C SER A 373 -40.11 17.13 24.79
N THR A 374 -39.78 15.95 24.26
CA THR A 374 -38.69 15.10 24.77
C THR A 374 -37.36 15.42 24.08
N VAL A 375 -36.29 15.55 24.85
CA VAL A 375 -34.91 15.60 24.34
C VAL A 375 -34.38 14.18 24.18
N HIS A 376 -33.86 13.86 23.00
CA HIS A 376 -33.27 12.57 22.64
C HIS A 376 -31.76 12.72 22.44
N ASP A 377 -31.02 12.54 23.53
CA ASP A 377 -29.55 12.50 23.51
C ASP A 377 -29.03 11.08 23.27
N PHE A 378 -28.13 10.91 22.31
CA PHE A 378 -27.39 9.65 22.10
C PHE A 378 -25.88 9.88 22.15
N GLU A 379 -25.24 9.20 23.09
CA GLU A 379 -23.79 9.19 23.31
C GLU A 379 -23.25 7.78 23.03
N THR A 380 -22.25 7.63 22.15
CA THR A 380 -21.64 6.33 21.83
C THR A 380 -20.28 6.19 22.49
N TYR A 381 -20.11 5.16 23.32
CA TYR A 381 -18.87 4.88 24.04
C TYR A 381 -18.05 3.78 23.36
N LEU A 382 -16.73 3.98 23.24
CA LEU A 382 -15.78 3.09 22.55
C LEU A 382 -14.49 2.92 23.37
N TRP A 383 -14.22 1.70 23.83
CA TRP A 383 -12.96 1.36 24.52
C TRP A 383 -12.06 0.53 23.61
N PHE A 384 -10.80 0.94 23.46
CA PHE A 384 -9.75 0.20 22.75
C PHE A 384 -8.67 -0.18 23.75
N ASP A 385 -8.32 -1.47 23.84
CA ASP A 385 -7.19 -1.92 24.66
C ASP A 385 -5.88 -1.55 23.96
N VAL A 386 -5.15 -0.60 24.54
CA VAL A 386 -3.93 0.01 24.03
C VAL A 386 -3.02 0.34 25.19
N SER A 387 -1.78 -0.12 25.11
CA SER A 387 -0.74 0.03 26.14
C SER A 387 0.62 0.40 25.55
N GLN A 388 1.58 0.75 26.40
CA GLN A 388 2.98 0.93 25.99
C GLN A 388 3.63 -0.38 25.49
N SER A 389 3.07 -1.54 25.84
CA SER A 389 3.53 -2.86 25.39
C SER A 389 3.26 -3.13 23.91
N ASP A 390 2.25 -2.49 23.34
CA ASP A 390 1.81 -2.72 21.95
C ASP A 390 2.68 -1.95 20.93
N LEU A 391 3.41 -0.92 21.39
CA LEU A 391 4.38 -0.22 20.56
C LEU A 391 5.65 -1.07 20.41
N PRO A 392 6.16 -1.32 19.18
CA PRO A 392 7.37 -2.10 18.99
C PRO A 392 8.55 -1.55 19.79
N ALA A 393 9.38 -2.43 20.37
CA ALA A 393 10.40 -2.05 21.34
C ALA A 393 11.28 -0.87 20.89
N GLY A 394 11.17 0.25 21.61
CA GLY A 394 11.90 1.50 21.34
C GLY A 394 11.22 2.47 20.38
N HIS A 395 10.13 2.09 19.70
CA HIS A 395 9.32 3.03 18.89
C HIS A 395 8.63 4.08 19.78
N VAL A 396 8.35 5.24 19.18
CA VAL A 396 7.45 6.25 19.75
C VAL A 396 6.16 6.33 18.94
N LEU A 397 5.04 6.61 19.61
CA LEU A 397 3.79 7.02 18.95
C LEU A 397 3.98 8.43 18.37
N VAL A 398 3.59 8.61 17.11
CA VAL A 398 3.69 9.89 16.39
C VAL A 398 2.31 10.46 16.07
N GLU A 399 1.34 9.60 15.81
CA GLU A 399 -0.02 9.97 15.41
C GLU A 399 -0.98 8.82 15.80
N ALA A 400 -2.14 9.15 16.37
CA ALA A 400 -3.22 8.21 16.65
C ALA A 400 -4.53 8.75 16.07
N THR A 401 -5.16 8.00 15.17
CA THR A 401 -6.39 8.41 14.49
C THR A 401 -7.53 7.49 14.89
N LEU A 402 -8.57 8.04 15.52
CA LEU A 402 -9.84 7.34 15.69
C LEU A 402 -10.66 7.51 14.40
N VAL A 403 -10.89 6.41 13.69
CA VAL A 403 -11.70 6.36 12.47
C VAL A 403 -13.04 5.74 12.79
N VAL A 404 -14.13 6.42 12.46
CA VAL A 404 -15.50 5.90 12.54
C VAL A 404 -16.26 6.24 11.27
N THR A 405 -17.12 5.36 10.79
CA THR A 405 -17.82 5.56 9.51
C THR A 405 -19.29 5.85 9.75
N TYR A 406 -19.70 7.08 9.44
CA TYR A 406 -21.11 7.46 9.28
C TYR A 406 -21.63 6.70 8.05
N ALA A 407 -22.55 5.78 8.27
CA ALA A 407 -22.88 4.70 7.33
C ALA A 407 -24.38 4.60 7.01
N PHE A 408 -25.23 5.19 7.84
CA PHE A 408 -26.68 5.23 7.68
C PHE A 408 -27.27 6.38 8.52
N ASP A 409 -28.34 6.98 8.02
CA ASP A 409 -29.27 7.76 8.82
C ASP A 409 -30.35 6.83 9.41
N PHE A 410 -31.11 7.29 10.41
CA PHE A 410 -32.17 6.50 11.02
C PHE A 410 -33.43 7.34 11.20
N THR A 411 -34.44 7.05 10.38
CA THR A 411 -35.70 7.81 10.22
C THR A 411 -36.74 7.55 11.31
N ASP A 412 -36.55 6.50 12.12
CA ASP A 412 -37.59 6.07 13.07
C ASP A 412 -37.62 6.95 14.35
N PHE A 413 -36.72 7.94 14.46
CA PHE A 413 -36.78 9.04 15.43
C PHE A 413 -37.43 10.32 14.85
N GLY A 414 -38.07 10.23 13.68
CA GLY A 414 -38.61 11.36 12.92
C GLY A 414 -37.76 11.72 11.72
N GLU A 415 -38.20 12.73 10.95
CA GLU A 415 -37.43 13.27 9.82
C GLU A 415 -36.06 13.77 10.30
N PRO A 416 -34.94 13.13 9.91
CA PRO A 416 -33.62 13.52 10.39
C PRO A 416 -33.24 14.87 9.79
N SER A 417 -32.63 15.73 10.60
CA SER A 417 -32.26 17.07 10.15
C SER A 417 -31.32 17.03 8.95
N THR A 418 -31.67 17.79 7.91
CA THR A 418 -30.88 17.91 6.69
C THR A 418 -29.64 18.79 6.88
N ASP A 419 -29.58 19.54 7.99
CA ASP A 419 -28.44 20.38 8.34
C ASP A 419 -27.13 19.58 8.51
N PRO A 420 -25.95 20.23 8.37
CA PRO A 420 -24.67 19.52 8.43
C PRO A 420 -24.33 19.08 9.86
N GLY A 421 -24.10 17.78 10.06
CA GLY A 421 -23.79 17.19 11.37
C GLY A 421 -22.46 17.66 11.96
N THR A 422 -22.33 17.56 13.30
CA THR A 422 -21.09 17.91 14.02
C THR A 422 -20.68 16.84 15.03
N LEU A 423 -19.83 15.91 14.59
CA LEU A 423 -19.31 14.83 15.45
C LEU A 423 -18.22 15.36 16.39
N GLN A 424 -18.48 15.32 17.70
CA GLN A 424 -17.54 15.68 18.75
C GLN A 424 -16.91 14.42 19.36
N CYS A 425 -15.59 14.31 19.21
CA CYS A 425 -14.78 13.23 19.79
C CYS A 425 -14.27 13.64 21.16
N ARG A 426 -14.76 13.00 22.22
CA ARG A 426 -14.47 13.29 23.64
C ARG A 426 -13.71 12.15 24.29
N LYS A 427 -12.88 12.47 25.28
CA LYS A 427 -12.21 11.49 26.16
C LYS A 427 -13.14 11.13 27.32
N VAL A 428 -13.26 9.84 27.66
CA VAL A 428 -13.98 9.41 28.88
C VAL A 428 -13.06 9.63 30.09
N THR A 429 -13.63 10.06 31.21
CA THR A 429 -12.86 10.46 32.42
C THR A 429 -13.25 9.70 33.70
N GLY A 430 -14.26 8.81 33.62
CA GLY A 430 -14.63 7.90 34.71
C GLY A 430 -14.79 6.47 34.19
N ALA A 431 -14.47 5.50 35.05
CA ALA A 431 -14.61 4.09 34.73
C ALA A 431 -16.07 3.67 34.49
N TRP A 432 -16.26 2.75 33.54
CA TRP A 432 -17.57 2.21 33.15
C TRP A 432 -17.46 0.74 32.75
N SER A 433 -18.60 0.05 32.65
CA SER A 433 -18.67 -1.24 31.97
C SER A 433 -19.86 -1.29 31.03
N GLU A 434 -19.65 -1.87 29.85
CA GLU A 434 -20.66 -2.04 28.81
C GLU A 434 -21.93 -2.75 29.32
N SER A 435 -21.76 -3.76 30.17
CA SER A 435 -22.84 -4.54 30.77
C SER A 435 -23.66 -3.81 31.84
N SER A 436 -23.22 -2.62 32.27
CA SER A 436 -23.95 -1.76 33.21
C SER A 436 -24.29 -0.38 32.65
N LEU A 437 -23.84 -0.03 31.45
CA LEU A 437 -23.96 1.31 30.90
C LEU A 437 -25.41 1.65 30.53
N THR A 438 -25.97 2.64 31.22
CA THR A 438 -27.28 3.25 30.93
C THR A 438 -27.14 4.77 30.90
N TRP A 439 -28.20 5.47 30.47
CA TRP A 439 -28.23 6.95 30.50
C TRP A 439 -27.99 7.55 31.90
N VAL A 440 -28.40 6.83 32.95
CA VAL A 440 -28.39 7.29 34.36
C VAL A 440 -27.00 7.16 35.00
N ASN A 441 -26.19 6.20 34.57
CA ASN A 441 -24.86 5.91 35.13
C ASN A 441 -23.73 5.98 34.08
N ARG A 442 -23.95 6.71 32.99
CA ARG A 442 -22.91 6.96 31.98
C ARG A 442 -21.75 7.77 32.59
N PRO A 443 -20.49 7.45 32.22
CA PRO A 443 -19.33 8.10 32.81
C PRO A 443 -19.17 9.54 32.33
N THR A 444 -18.57 10.38 33.17
CA THR A 444 -18.23 11.77 32.80
C THR A 444 -17.27 11.79 31.62
N VAL A 445 -17.54 12.68 30.66
CA VAL A 445 -16.70 12.92 29.48
C VAL A 445 -16.03 14.29 29.57
N ALA A 446 -14.83 14.40 29.00
CA ALA A 446 -14.12 15.66 28.88
C ALA A 446 -14.71 16.55 27.76
N GLU A 447 -14.14 17.74 27.59
CA GLU A 447 -14.34 18.52 26.36
C GLU A 447 -13.86 17.76 25.12
N PRO A 448 -14.36 18.10 23.91
CA PRO A 448 -13.92 17.45 22.68
C PRO A 448 -12.42 17.70 22.48
N PHE A 449 -11.67 16.62 22.25
CA PHE A 449 -10.28 16.73 21.81
C PHE A 449 -10.20 16.97 20.30
N ASP A 450 -11.24 16.59 19.56
CA ASP A 450 -11.45 16.92 18.15
C ASP A 450 -12.94 17.11 17.85
N THR A 451 -13.29 17.81 16.78
CA THR A 451 -14.67 18.10 16.36
C THR A 451 -14.78 18.26 14.85
N ILE A 452 -15.56 17.37 14.23
CA ILE A 452 -15.73 17.29 12.78
C ILE A 452 -17.09 17.90 12.41
N THR A 453 -17.06 19.13 11.91
CA THR A 453 -18.24 19.89 11.45
C THR A 453 -18.51 19.69 9.96
N GLY A 454 -19.76 19.81 9.53
CA GLY A 454 -20.10 19.87 8.11
C GLY A 454 -20.43 18.51 7.50
N ILE A 455 -20.87 17.55 8.32
CA ILE A 455 -21.15 16.18 7.90
C ILE A 455 -22.51 16.13 7.17
N THR A 456 -22.49 16.14 5.83
CA THR A 456 -23.70 16.17 4.98
C THR A 456 -24.06 14.83 4.34
N GLY A 457 -23.27 13.78 4.54
CA GLY A 457 -23.50 12.46 3.94
C GLY A 457 -22.47 11.41 4.38
N PHE A 458 -22.72 10.14 4.04
CA PHE A 458 -21.97 8.99 4.54
C PHE A 458 -20.48 9.02 4.18
N GLY A 459 -19.64 8.58 5.12
CA GLY A 459 -18.19 8.58 4.96
C GLY A 459 -17.43 8.37 6.27
N ALA A 460 -16.13 8.09 6.14
CA ALA A 460 -15.21 7.99 7.26
C ALA A 460 -14.97 9.37 7.89
N GLN A 461 -15.16 9.44 9.20
CA GLN A 461 -14.86 10.56 10.08
C GLN A 461 -13.57 10.22 10.84
N LEU A 462 -12.61 11.14 10.88
CA LEU A 462 -11.26 10.89 11.40
C LEU A 462 -10.94 11.91 12.50
N CYS A 463 -10.87 11.47 13.75
CA CYS A 463 -10.50 12.30 14.89
C CYS A 463 -9.03 12.09 15.29
N ASP A 464 -8.29 13.18 15.53
CA ASP A 464 -6.92 13.15 16.04
C ASP A 464 -6.90 12.82 17.55
N ALA A 465 -6.76 11.53 17.85
CA ALA A 465 -6.67 11.01 19.20
C ALA A 465 -5.23 11.04 19.76
N THR A 466 -4.25 11.63 19.06
CA THR A 466 -2.81 11.53 19.41
C THR A 466 -2.52 11.97 20.83
N GLY A 467 -3.10 13.10 21.28
CA GLY A 467 -2.94 13.58 22.66
C GLY A 467 -3.50 12.61 23.70
N VAL A 468 -4.71 12.09 23.46
CA VAL A 468 -5.40 11.18 24.39
C VAL A 468 -4.67 9.84 24.52
N VAL A 469 -4.27 9.24 23.40
CA VAL A 469 -3.55 7.96 23.42
C VAL A 469 -2.14 8.09 23.99
N LEU A 470 -1.46 9.23 23.79
CA LEU A 470 -0.18 9.51 24.47
C LEU A 470 -0.32 9.60 26.00
N GLU A 471 -1.46 10.05 26.53
CA GLU A 471 -1.72 10.04 27.97
C GLU A 471 -1.95 8.63 28.51
N TRP A 472 -2.69 7.78 27.77
CA TRP A 472 -2.91 6.37 28.13
C TRP A 472 -1.60 5.58 28.10
N ILE A 473 -0.90 5.59 26.98
CA ILE A 473 0.40 4.89 26.79
C ILE A 473 1.45 5.41 27.78
N GLY A 474 1.42 6.71 28.08
CA GLY A 474 2.31 7.34 29.07
C GLY A 474 1.93 7.11 30.53
N ASN A 475 0.87 6.35 30.84
CA ASN A 475 0.31 6.17 32.19
C ASN A 475 0.00 7.50 32.92
N ARG A 476 -0.38 8.53 32.18
CA ARG A 476 -0.76 9.87 32.71
C ARG A 476 -2.25 9.99 32.99
N ALA A 477 -3.06 9.17 32.34
CA ALA A 477 -4.49 9.03 32.59
C ALA A 477 -4.91 7.56 32.35
N PRO A 478 -5.93 7.05 33.05
CA PRO A 478 -6.49 5.75 32.74
C PRO A 478 -7.11 5.72 31.33
N ASN A 479 -7.07 4.55 30.71
CA ASN A 479 -7.71 4.28 29.43
C ASN A 479 -9.17 3.88 29.65
N GLU A 480 -10.03 4.88 29.85
CA GLU A 480 -11.49 4.72 29.91
C GLU A 480 -12.15 4.78 28.52
N GLY A 481 -11.37 4.88 27.44
CA GLY A 481 -11.86 5.00 26.07
C GLY A 481 -12.36 6.39 25.66
N PHE A 482 -13.12 6.40 24.56
CA PHE A 482 -13.68 7.59 23.91
C PHE A 482 -15.20 7.63 24.02
N ALA A 483 -15.76 8.84 23.97
CA ALA A 483 -17.17 9.09 23.74
C ALA A 483 -17.36 9.88 22.44
N LEU A 484 -18.32 9.45 21.63
CA LEU A 484 -18.78 10.12 20.44
C LEU A 484 -20.11 10.78 20.77
N THR A 485 -20.14 12.10 20.59
CA THR A 485 -21.29 12.95 20.87
C THR A 485 -21.54 13.83 19.65
N ASN A 486 -22.74 14.37 19.49
CA ASN A 486 -23.05 15.26 18.38
C ASN A 486 -23.95 16.38 18.89
N ALA A 487 -23.56 17.62 18.58
CA ALA A 487 -24.24 18.83 19.04
C ALA A 487 -25.33 19.31 18.07
N THR A 488 -25.67 18.51 17.06
CA THR A 488 -26.80 18.74 16.16
C THR A 488 -27.83 17.61 16.22
N ASP A 489 -29.00 17.95 15.69
CA ASP A 489 -30.19 17.13 15.45
C ASP A 489 -30.04 16.12 14.30
N ARG A 490 -28.97 16.20 13.49
CA ARG A 490 -28.65 15.20 12.47
C ARG A 490 -28.28 13.85 13.11
N VAL A 491 -28.92 12.76 12.70
CA VAL A 491 -28.63 11.41 13.23
C VAL A 491 -27.36 10.82 12.60
N ILE A 492 -26.24 10.80 13.34
CA ILE A 492 -25.00 10.14 12.86
C ILE A 492 -25.04 8.65 13.26
N GLY A 493 -25.52 7.79 12.37
CA GLY A 493 -25.51 6.33 12.51
C GLY A 493 -24.21 5.69 12.01
N MET A 494 -23.62 4.82 12.83
CA MET A 494 -22.33 4.15 12.56
C MET A 494 -22.44 2.66 12.89
N HIS A 495 -21.64 1.81 12.22
CA HIS A 495 -21.62 0.37 12.54
C HIS A 495 -20.91 0.09 13.88
N SER A 496 -21.40 -0.91 14.63
CA SER A 496 -20.67 -1.44 15.79
C SER A 496 -19.59 -2.45 15.40
N ARG A 497 -18.87 -2.99 16.39
CA ARG A 497 -17.93 -4.11 16.18
C ARG A 497 -18.65 -5.39 15.72
N GLU A 498 -19.88 -5.58 16.13
CA GLU A 498 -20.71 -6.79 15.93
C GLU A 498 -21.50 -6.74 14.62
N ALA A 499 -21.61 -5.56 13.99
CA ALA A 499 -22.24 -5.38 12.69
C ALA A 499 -21.76 -6.39 11.65
N SER A 500 -22.66 -6.89 10.80
CA SER A 500 -22.31 -7.69 9.60
C SER A 500 -21.77 -6.83 8.44
N ALA A 501 -20.95 -5.83 8.79
CA ALA A 501 -20.33 -4.87 7.89
C ALA A 501 -18.85 -5.19 7.67
N SER A 502 -18.28 -4.67 6.56
CA SER A 502 -16.84 -4.74 6.30
C SER A 502 -16.05 -4.13 7.47
N ALA A 503 -14.91 -4.73 7.82
CA ALA A 503 -14.06 -4.25 8.92
C ALA A 503 -13.62 -2.78 8.74
N ALA A 504 -13.47 -2.31 7.49
CA ALA A 504 -13.14 -0.91 7.18
C ALA A 504 -14.28 0.09 7.44
N LEU A 505 -15.49 -0.38 7.77
CA LEU A 505 -16.64 0.46 8.15
C LEU A 505 -16.88 0.48 9.66
N LYS A 506 -16.07 -0.28 10.43
CA LYS A 506 -16.19 -0.39 11.89
C LYS A 506 -15.24 0.60 12.59
N PRO A 507 -15.59 1.11 13.78
CA PRO A 507 -14.70 1.93 14.59
C PRO A 507 -13.32 1.30 14.72
N THR A 508 -12.30 2.09 14.44
CA THR A 508 -10.92 1.62 14.33
C THR A 508 -9.99 2.69 14.89
N LEU A 509 -9.09 2.32 15.80
CA LEU A 509 -8.02 3.19 16.26
C LEU A 509 -6.72 2.80 15.56
N ILE A 510 -6.15 3.73 14.78
CA ILE A 510 -4.93 3.53 14.00
C ILE A 510 -3.78 4.27 14.70
N LEU A 511 -2.74 3.55 15.09
CA LEU A 511 -1.53 4.15 15.69
C LEU A 511 -0.38 4.10 14.69
N ARG A 512 0.20 5.27 14.37
CA ARG A 512 1.41 5.35 13.55
C ARG A 512 2.62 5.59 14.44
N THR A 513 3.60 4.70 14.31
CA THR A 513 4.81 4.67 15.12
C THR A 513 6.06 4.91 14.28
N GLU A 514 7.06 5.54 14.88
CA GLU A 514 8.40 5.68 14.32
C GLU A 514 9.45 5.12 15.27
N ALA A 515 10.40 4.36 14.72
CA ALA A 515 11.64 4.06 15.42
C ALA A 515 12.45 5.36 15.54
N PRO A 516 12.67 5.90 16.76
CA PRO A 516 13.36 7.17 16.94
C PRO A 516 14.74 7.11 16.29
N GLU A 517 15.27 8.25 15.88
CA GLU A 517 16.65 8.30 15.43
C GLU A 517 17.56 7.74 16.54
N PRO A 518 18.47 6.79 16.25
CA PRO A 518 19.44 6.33 17.22
C PRO A 518 20.33 7.54 17.50
N GLY A 519 19.99 8.25 18.58
CA GLY A 519 20.52 9.58 18.84
C GLY A 519 22.04 9.56 18.86
N LEU A 520 22.67 10.72 18.61
CA LEU A 520 24.14 10.78 18.41
C LEU A 520 24.93 10.07 19.54
N ALA A 521 24.38 10.01 20.76
CA ALA A 521 24.88 9.21 21.88
C ALA A 521 25.06 7.71 21.59
N ALA A 522 24.13 7.05 20.89
CA ALA A 522 24.24 5.63 20.53
C ALA A 522 25.34 5.40 19.47
N ALA A 523 25.43 6.28 18.47
CA ALA A 523 26.52 6.27 17.50
C ALA A 523 27.89 6.56 18.14
N LEU A 524 27.94 7.48 19.10
CA LEU A 524 29.14 7.79 19.89
C LEU A 524 29.53 6.63 20.83
N ALA A 525 28.58 5.94 21.45
CA ALA A 525 28.85 4.76 22.28
C ALA A 525 29.44 3.61 21.46
N ALA A 526 28.88 3.32 20.28
CA ALA A 526 29.43 2.35 19.34
C ALA A 526 30.84 2.76 18.84
N GLY A 527 31.04 4.04 18.52
CA GLY A 527 32.34 4.58 18.13
C GLY A 527 33.39 4.49 19.25
N ALA A 528 33.02 4.79 20.50
CA ALA A 528 33.90 4.69 21.65
C ALA A 528 34.31 3.23 21.93
N ALA A 529 33.38 2.28 21.82
CA ALA A 529 33.68 0.86 21.96
C ALA A 529 34.66 0.36 20.87
N ALA A 530 34.47 0.77 19.61
CA ALA A 530 35.38 0.44 18.52
C ALA A 530 36.79 1.03 18.73
N LEU A 531 36.87 2.30 19.19
CA LEU A 531 38.14 2.95 19.50
C LEU A 531 38.87 2.29 20.68
N ALA A 532 38.14 1.87 21.72
CA ALA A 532 38.71 1.11 22.84
C ALA A 532 39.27 -0.25 22.40
N GLY A 533 38.51 -1.01 21.58
CA GLY A 533 38.94 -2.32 21.07
C GLY A 533 40.20 -2.24 20.19
N SER A 534 40.34 -1.19 19.38
CA SER A 534 41.44 -1.02 18.42
C SER A 534 42.85 -0.87 19.04
N ARG A 535 42.98 -0.69 20.37
CA ARG A 535 44.27 -0.45 21.05
C ARG A 535 45.02 -1.70 21.52
N ARG A 536 44.51 -2.92 21.32
CA ARG A 536 45.14 -4.18 21.75
C ARG A 536 45.46 -5.18 20.62
N ALA A 537 46.20 -4.75 19.60
CA ALA A 537 46.83 -5.65 18.63
C ALA A 537 48.12 -5.10 17.99
N ARG A 538 49.26 -5.20 18.69
CA ARG A 538 50.61 -5.12 18.08
C ARG A 538 51.51 -6.22 18.65
N PRO A 539 51.70 -7.35 17.93
CA PRO A 539 52.74 -8.31 18.26
C PRO A 539 54.11 -7.68 18.00
N GLY A 540 54.92 -7.51 19.04
CA GLY A 540 56.32 -7.08 18.89
C GLY A 540 57.17 -8.23 18.35
N ALA A 541 58.07 -7.94 17.40
CA ALA A 541 58.97 -8.93 16.82
C ALA A 541 60.45 -8.59 17.10
N ARG A 542 61.27 -9.64 17.32
CA ARG A 542 62.74 -9.67 17.49
C ARG A 542 63.34 -9.34 18.86
N ALA A 543 63.63 -10.40 19.64
CA ALA A 543 64.85 -10.64 20.47
C ALA A 543 64.62 -11.93 21.30
N ALA A 544 65.60 -12.80 21.63
CA ALA A 544 66.94 -13.06 21.11
C ALA A 544 67.31 -14.56 21.36
N ARG A 545 68.58 -14.99 21.21
CA ARG A 545 69.03 -16.40 21.26
C ARG A 545 69.54 -16.87 22.65
N ARG A 546 69.72 -18.19 22.78
CA ARG A 546 70.30 -19.02 23.87
C ARG A 546 69.30 -19.36 25.00
N ALA A 547 69.03 -20.60 25.42
CA ALA A 547 69.70 -21.91 25.43
C ALA A 547 70.58 -22.22 26.66
N ASP A 548 70.17 -23.23 27.44
CA ASP A 548 71.06 -24.26 28.01
C ASP A 548 70.28 -25.59 28.27
N ARG A 549 70.97 -26.61 28.80
CA ARG A 549 70.58 -28.02 28.92
C ARG A 549 70.14 -28.45 30.33
N SER A 550 69.70 -29.71 30.39
CA SER A 550 69.55 -30.57 31.58
C SER A 550 68.25 -30.38 32.39
N ARG A 551 67.78 -31.36 33.16
CA ARG A 551 68.42 -32.61 33.65
C ARG A 551 67.41 -33.78 33.71
N ARG A 552 67.89 -35.03 33.70
CA ARG A 552 67.08 -36.23 34.03
C ARG A 552 66.68 -36.19 35.52
N THR A 553 65.48 -36.66 35.86
CA THR A 553 65.24 -37.89 36.67
C THR A 553 63.75 -38.10 37.02
N ALA A 554 63.32 -39.37 37.03
CA ALA A 554 62.29 -39.90 37.94
C ALA A 554 63.04 -40.76 39.01
N PRO A 555 62.49 -41.13 40.20
CA PRO A 555 61.34 -42.05 40.26
C PRO A 555 60.42 -41.99 41.53
N SER A 556 59.42 -42.89 41.57
CA SER A 556 59.00 -43.70 42.75
C SER A 556 58.28 -43.11 44.00
N ALA A 557 56.94 -43.14 43.95
CA ALA A 557 56.04 -44.00 44.79
C ALA A 557 55.63 -43.71 46.27
N ARG A 558 54.42 -44.25 46.59
CA ARG A 558 53.78 -44.63 47.90
C ARG A 558 52.97 -43.58 48.70
N GLY A 559 51.94 -44.09 49.41
CA GLY A 559 50.87 -43.36 50.12
C GLY A 559 49.55 -43.46 49.33
N ILE A 560 48.55 -44.32 49.62
CA ILE A 560 47.96 -44.85 50.87
C ILE A 560 47.18 -43.79 51.65
N ASP A 561 45.85 -43.85 51.88
CA ASP A 561 44.66 -44.45 51.22
C ASP A 561 43.41 -43.70 51.84
N GLU A 562 42.10 -44.04 51.86
CA GLU A 562 41.29 -45.23 51.49
C GLU A 562 39.82 -44.81 51.09
N ASP A 563 38.78 -45.35 51.73
CA ASP A 563 37.34 -44.97 51.77
C ASP A 563 36.53 -44.71 50.46
N ALA A 564 35.94 -45.81 49.96
CA ALA A 564 34.65 -45.87 49.27
C ALA A 564 33.49 -46.00 50.32
N PRO A 565 32.18 -46.27 50.04
CA PRO A 565 31.59 -46.70 48.76
C PRO A 565 30.16 -46.22 48.39
N ASN A 566 29.73 -46.62 47.18
CA ASN A 566 28.37 -46.98 46.76
C ASN A 566 27.18 -46.03 47.02
N ARG A 567 26.56 -45.58 45.90
CA ARG A 567 25.12 -45.82 45.64
C ARG A 567 24.85 -45.94 44.13
N ARG A 568 23.87 -46.78 43.77
CA ARG A 568 23.54 -47.16 42.38
C ARG A 568 22.57 -46.16 41.72
N PRO A 569 22.55 -46.07 40.38
CA PRO A 569 21.41 -45.51 39.66
C PRO A 569 20.16 -46.40 39.83
N SER A 570 18.97 -45.83 39.72
CA SER A 570 17.68 -46.53 39.85
C SER A 570 16.85 -46.46 38.57
N ASP A 571 16.40 -47.62 38.09
CA ASP A 571 15.43 -47.76 37.00
C ASP A 571 14.10 -47.02 37.24
N ARG A 572 13.44 -46.63 36.13
CA ARG A 572 11.99 -46.73 36.05
C ARG A 572 11.49 -47.02 34.62
N ARG A 573 11.25 -48.31 34.34
CA ARG A 573 10.43 -48.78 33.21
C ARG A 573 8.98 -48.96 33.64
N THR A 574 8.02 -48.49 32.84
CA THR A 574 6.68 -49.11 32.60
C THR A 574 6.01 -48.31 31.45
N ARG A 575 5.66 -48.93 30.31
CA ARG A 575 4.39 -49.63 29.96
C ARG A 575 3.17 -48.68 29.86
N LEU A 576 2.22 -48.82 28.92
CA LEU A 576 2.13 -49.58 27.64
C LEU A 576 0.83 -49.16 26.91
N ARG A 577 0.86 -48.94 25.58
CA ARG A 577 -0.19 -49.10 24.54
C ARG A 577 0.12 -48.16 23.35
N ALA A 578 -0.25 -48.38 22.08
CA ALA A 578 -0.51 -49.55 21.21
C ALA A 578 -1.47 -49.05 20.09
N GLY A 579 -1.26 -49.51 18.84
CA GLY A 579 -1.82 -48.85 17.63
C GLY A 579 -0.73 -47.97 17.02
N ARG A 580 0.00 -48.35 15.96
CA ARG A 580 -0.20 -49.34 14.88
C ARG A 580 -1.28 -48.97 13.87
N GLU A 581 -0.83 -48.27 12.82
CA GLU A 581 -1.32 -48.41 11.46
C GLU A 581 -0.11 -48.44 10.53
N ASP A 582 -0.08 -49.41 9.60
CA ASP A 582 1.04 -49.68 8.69
C ASP A 582 0.70 -49.10 7.30
N GLY A 583 1.52 -48.18 6.77
CA GLY A 583 1.23 -47.45 5.52
C GLY A 583 2.47 -47.27 4.63
N THR A 584 2.75 -48.27 3.79
CA THR A 584 4.00 -48.34 3.01
C THR A 584 4.04 -47.36 1.82
N TRP A 585 5.16 -46.64 1.71
CA TRP A 585 5.55 -45.93 0.49
C TRP A 585 5.92 -46.93 -0.60
N SER A 586 5.33 -46.82 -1.80
CA SER A 586 5.80 -47.54 -2.99
C SER A 586 5.85 -46.61 -4.20
N ASN A 587 7.02 -46.55 -4.84
CA ASN A 587 7.14 -46.01 -6.19
C ASN A 587 6.76 -47.12 -7.17
N ASP A 588 5.88 -46.84 -8.14
CA ASP A 588 5.91 -47.54 -9.43
C ASP A 588 5.60 -46.58 -10.59
N ARG A 589 6.25 -46.84 -11.73
CA ARG A 589 6.07 -46.16 -13.01
C ARG A 589 5.62 -47.17 -14.06
N SER A 590 4.33 -47.33 -14.30
CA SER A 590 3.85 -48.13 -15.44
C SER A 590 3.03 -47.33 -16.46
N ARG A 591 3.54 -47.29 -17.70
CA ARG A 591 2.86 -46.73 -18.87
C ARG A 591 1.64 -47.58 -19.22
N ARG A 592 0.47 -46.97 -19.46
CA ARG A 592 -0.57 -47.59 -20.34
C ARG A 592 -1.22 -46.57 -21.27
N ARG A 593 -0.96 -46.73 -22.58
CA ARG A 593 -1.79 -46.14 -23.65
C ARG A 593 -3.18 -46.80 -23.62
N ARG A 594 -4.24 -46.04 -23.89
CA ARG A 594 -5.50 -46.57 -24.48
C ARG A 594 -6.00 -45.63 -25.56
N ALA A 595 -6.44 -46.22 -26.67
CA ALA A 595 -7.09 -45.54 -27.79
C ALA A 595 -8.63 -45.62 -27.63
N PRO A 596 -9.41 -44.74 -28.26
CA PRO A 596 -10.86 -44.67 -28.07
C PRO A 596 -11.60 -45.79 -28.82
N THR A 597 -12.60 -46.40 -28.17
CA THR A 597 -13.53 -47.35 -28.81
C THR A 597 -14.86 -46.69 -29.16
N ARG A 598 -15.17 -46.58 -30.45
CA ARG A 598 -16.52 -46.25 -30.95
C ARG A 598 -17.51 -47.35 -30.54
N ARG A 599 -18.74 -46.98 -30.18
CA ARG A 599 -19.93 -47.82 -30.37
C ARG A 599 -21.10 -46.99 -30.91
N ARG A 600 -21.88 -47.59 -31.82
CA ARG A 600 -23.17 -47.12 -32.33
C ARG A 600 -24.24 -48.18 -31.98
N ALA A 601 -25.37 -47.75 -31.46
CA ALA A 601 -26.71 -48.33 -31.63
C ALA A 601 -27.71 -47.27 -31.09
N CYS A 602 -28.75 -46.77 -31.74
CA CYS A 602 -29.73 -47.28 -32.74
C CYS A 602 -31.00 -47.90 -32.13
N ALA A 603 -31.94 -47.04 -31.71
CA ALA A 603 -33.40 -47.25 -31.77
C ALA A 603 -34.14 -45.92 -31.43
N ALA A 604 -35.42 -45.69 -31.73
CA ALA A 604 -36.19 -45.86 -32.98
C ALA A 604 -37.59 -45.21 -32.82
N SER A 605 -38.20 -44.74 -33.93
CA SER A 605 -39.56 -44.14 -34.00
C SER A 605 -39.73 -42.76 -33.30
N ALA A 606 -40.69 -41.91 -33.65
CA ALA A 606 -41.80 -42.04 -34.62
C ALA A 606 -41.95 -40.78 -35.53
N ARG A 607 -42.81 -40.87 -36.56
CA ARG A 607 -43.09 -39.78 -37.53
C ARG A 607 -44.30 -38.92 -37.11
N ALA A 608 -44.29 -37.66 -37.51
CA ALA A 608 -45.49 -36.91 -37.92
C ALA A 608 -45.12 -35.97 -39.09
N THR A 609 -46.00 -35.80 -40.08
CA THR A 609 -45.71 -35.03 -41.31
C THR A 609 -46.95 -34.33 -41.89
N SER A 610 -46.89 -33.00 -41.99
CA SER A 610 -47.76 -32.13 -42.79
C SER A 610 -47.00 -30.80 -42.98
N SER A 611 -46.59 -30.40 -44.19
CA SER A 611 -47.36 -29.74 -45.27
C SER A 611 -47.97 -28.39 -44.85
N GLY A 612 -47.65 -27.25 -45.50
CA GLY A 612 -46.69 -26.99 -46.58
C GLY A 612 -46.99 -25.68 -47.34
N ARG A 613 -46.12 -25.33 -48.31
CA ARG A 613 -46.16 -24.12 -49.19
C ARG A 613 -46.08 -22.76 -48.44
N ALA A 614 -45.07 -21.91 -48.63
CA ALA A 614 -44.43 -21.35 -49.84
C ALA A 614 -45.23 -20.21 -50.50
N ALA A 615 -44.73 -18.99 -50.29
CA ALA A 615 -44.87 -17.84 -51.19
C ALA A 615 -43.48 -17.17 -51.29
N SER A 616 -43.08 -16.71 -52.47
CA SER A 616 -41.78 -16.11 -52.71
C SER A 616 -41.92 -14.84 -53.55
N PHE A 617 -41.02 -13.88 -53.37
CA PHE A 617 -40.85 -12.78 -54.31
C PHE A 617 -39.38 -12.57 -54.64
N ARG A 618 -39.11 -12.20 -55.90
CA ARG A 618 -37.77 -12.01 -56.46
C ARG A 618 -37.62 -10.56 -56.95
N SER A 619 -36.44 -9.99 -56.70
CA SER A 619 -35.73 -9.13 -57.66
C SER A 619 -34.31 -8.90 -57.12
N SER A 620 -33.23 -9.47 -57.66
CA SER A 620 -32.65 -9.36 -59.02
C SER A 620 -31.85 -8.06 -59.25
N THR A 621 -30.59 -8.11 -58.82
CA THR A 621 -29.39 -7.65 -59.56
C THR A 621 -29.51 -6.43 -60.51
N ARG A 622 -28.76 -5.38 -60.19
CA ARG A 622 -27.85 -4.72 -61.15
C ARG A 622 -26.70 -4.01 -60.45
N ALA A 623 -25.59 -3.85 -61.15
CA ALA A 623 -24.40 -3.14 -60.68
C ALA A 623 -24.08 -1.97 -61.62
N ARG A 624 -23.46 -0.90 -61.10
CA ARG A 624 -22.43 -0.08 -61.80
C ARG A 624 -21.85 1.05 -60.93
N SER A 625 -20.64 1.48 -61.34
CA SER A 625 -20.03 2.82 -61.20
C SER A 625 -19.91 3.50 -59.84
N THR A 626 -18.67 3.62 -59.36
CA THR A 626 -18.13 4.83 -58.71
C THR A 626 -18.20 6.05 -59.64
N PRO A 627 -18.26 7.27 -59.07
CA PRO A 627 -17.14 8.22 -59.26
C PRO A 627 -16.70 8.92 -57.95
N CYS A 628 -15.87 9.96 -58.07
CA CYS A 628 -15.02 10.53 -57.00
C CYS A 628 -15.52 11.88 -56.42
N ALA A 629 -14.78 12.38 -55.41
CA ALA A 629 -14.82 13.73 -54.80
C ALA A 629 -16.03 14.01 -53.86
N SER A 630 -15.93 14.87 -52.83
CA SER A 630 -14.80 15.65 -52.27
C SER A 630 -15.02 15.89 -50.74
N PRO A 631 -14.04 16.42 -49.98
CA PRO A 631 -14.17 16.55 -48.52
C PRO A 631 -15.05 17.74 -48.09
N ALA A 632 -15.62 17.64 -46.88
CA ALA A 632 -16.34 18.72 -46.22
C ALA A 632 -15.48 19.37 -45.12
N THR A 633 -15.46 20.70 -45.09
CA THR A 633 -14.91 21.52 -44.00
C THR A 633 -15.85 21.48 -42.79
N ILE A 634 -15.33 21.79 -41.61
CA ILE A 634 -16.09 22.13 -40.40
C ILE A 634 -15.48 23.41 -39.83
N ASP A 635 -16.33 24.36 -39.44
CA ASP A 635 -15.99 25.63 -38.77
C ASP A 635 -15.83 25.45 -37.23
#